data_AF-A0A193GN26-F1
#
_entry.id   AF-A0A193GN26-F1
#
_cell.length_a   1.000
_cell.length_b   1.000
_cell.length_c   1.000
_cell.angle_alpha   90.00
_cell.angle_beta   90.00
_cell.angle_gamma   90.00
#
_symmetry.space_group_name_H-M   'P 1'
#
loop_
_entity.id
_entity.type
_entity.pdbx_description
1 polymer ?
#
loop_
_entity_poly.entity_id
_entity_poly.type
_entity_poly.pdbx_seq_one_letter_code
_entity_poly.pdbx_strand_id
1 'polypeptide(L)'
;MAAYAAFLRWSANFSRNEITTHPSHRQIMMLSPVQSGRFAFTLEGSTILLGTQPFEAAWMAHMPFDCAYLSDRLYLCVTGVSLMEVHFPPIALGIHVAGAEKRGQLSQGRFVQPVGVEVQNGAVTAVGRPYGLGFPVRQGEITSGLLEATAARMRSQDMSRFF
;
A
#
# COMPACT_ATOMS: atom_id res chain seq x y z
N MET A 1 9.28 12.00 6.18
CA MET A 1 8.27 13.06 5.95
C MET A 1 8.01 13.34 4.47
N ALA A 2 9.04 13.53 3.63
CA ALA A 2 8.86 13.85 2.21
C ALA A 2 8.00 12.83 1.43
N ALA A 3 8.16 11.53 1.70
CA ALA A 3 7.38 10.47 1.06
C ALA A 3 5.87 10.59 1.29
N TYR A 4 5.45 10.89 2.53
CA TYR A 4 4.04 11.05 2.88
C TYR A 4 3.45 12.32 2.24
N ALA A 5 4.19 13.43 2.25
CA ALA A 5 3.79 14.64 1.53
C ALA A 5 3.68 14.41 0.02
N ALA A 6 4.62 13.65 -0.57
CA ALA A 6 4.58 13.26 -1.96
C ALA A 6 3.36 12.36 -2.26
N PHE A 7 3.03 11.43 -1.36
CA PHE A 7 1.82 10.61 -1.45
C PHE A 7 0.55 11.46 -1.36
N LEU A 8 0.45 12.40 -0.40
CA LEU A 8 -0.71 13.28 -0.29
C LEU A 8 -0.87 14.14 -1.54
N ARG A 9 0.22 14.75 -2.04
CA ARG A 9 0.21 15.52 -3.28
C ARG A 9 -0.18 14.65 -4.47
N TRP A 10 0.35 13.42 -4.55
CA TRP A 10 -0.04 12.44 -5.56
C TRP A 10 -1.55 12.18 -5.50
N SER A 11 -2.07 11.87 -4.31
CA SER A 11 -3.49 11.56 -4.10
C SER A 11 -4.42 12.75 -4.39
N ALA A 12 -3.94 13.98 -4.17
CA ALA A 12 -4.69 15.21 -4.42
C ALA A 12 -4.88 15.52 -5.92
N ASN A 13 -4.13 14.87 -6.82
CA ASN A 13 -4.33 15.01 -8.27
C ASN A 13 -5.58 14.27 -8.78
N PHE A 14 -6.21 13.44 -7.94
CA PHE A 14 -7.34 12.63 -8.34
C PHE A 14 -8.65 13.20 -7.81
N SER A 15 -9.70 13.05 -8.60
CA SER A 15 -11.05 13.44 -8.20
C SER A 15 -11.59 12.52 -7.10
N ARG A 16 -12.63 12.96 -6.38
CA ARG A 16 -13.28 12.16 -5.32
C ARG A 16 -13.87 10.83 -5.81
N ASN A 17 -14.12 10.71 -7.11
CA ASN A 17 -14.65 9.47 -7.71
C ASN A 17 -13.52 8.48 -8.05
N GLU A 18 -12.28 8.95 -8.11
CA GLU A 18 -11.11 8.16 -8.45
C GLU A 18 -10.37 7.64 -7.21
N ILE A 19 -10.53 8.33 -6.09
CA ILE A 19 -10.12 7.85 -4.77
C ILE A 19 -11.29 8.01 -3.81
N THR A 20 -11.79 6.87 -3.34
CA THR A 20 -12.87 6.82 -2.36
C THR A 20 -12.36 6.33 -1.00
N THR A 21 -13.12 6.57 0.05
CA THR A 21 -12.84 6.05 1.38
C THR A 21 -13.59 4.74 1.59
N HIS A 22 -12.97 3.77 2.26
CA HIS A 22 -13.63 2.51 2.61
C HIS A 22 -14.85 2.77 3.50
N PRO A 23 -16.01 2.12 3.24
CA PRO A 23 -17.26 2.40 3.95
C PRO A 23 -17.14 2.21 5.47
N SER A 24 -16.38 1.20 5.89
CA SER A 24 -16.22 0.85 7.31
C SER A 24 -15.01 1.50 7.99
N HIS A 25 -14.12 2.18 7.26
CA HIS A 25 -12.88 2.71 7.86
C HIS A 25 -12.33 3.94 7.12
N ARG A 26 -12.28 5.08 7.81
CA ARG A 26 -11.95 6.38 7.22
C ARG A 26 -10.51 6.53 6.73
N GLN A 27 -9.59 5.73 7.26
CA GLN A 27 -8.17 5.78 6.91
C GLN A 27 -7.78 4.83 5.78
N ILE A 28 -8.73 4.09 5.21
CA ILE A 28 -8.50 3.23 4.05
C ILE A 28 -8.94 4.01 2.81
N MET A 29 -7.97 4.42 2.00
CA MET A 29 -8.19 5.04 0.70
C MET A 29 -8.23 3.93 -0.37
N MET A 30 -9.23 3.94 -1.23
CA MET A 30 -9.44 2.94 -2.27
C MET A 30 -9.32 3.61 -3.63
N LEU A 31 -8.40 3.11 -4.44
CA LEU A 31 -8.26 3.57 -5.82
C LEU A 31 -9.40 3.03 -6.68
N SER A 32 -9.89 3.83 -7.61
CA SER A 32 -10.78 3.33 -8.66
C SER A 32 -10.05 2.28 -9.52
N PRO A 33 -10.77 1.43 -10.27
CA PRO A 33 -10.14 0.52 -11.22
C PRO A 33 -9.22 1.24 -12.22
N VAL A 34 -9.60 2.44 -12.65
CA VAL A 34 -8.80 3.28 -13.57
C VAL A 34 -7.46 3.67 -12.94
N GLN A 35 -7.48 4.20 -11.71
CA GLN A 35 -6.24 4.60 -11.03
C GLN A 35 -5.41 3.41 -10.55
N SER A 36 -6.06 2.27 -10.29
CA SER A 36 -5.36 1.02 -9.98
C SER A 36 -4.59 0.47 -11.19
N GLY A 37 -5.02 0.78 -12.41
CA GLY A 37 -4.31 0.42 -13.65
C GLY A 37 -2.94 1.06 -13.81
N ARG A 38 -2.57 2.01 -12.93
CA ARG A 38 -1.22 2.60 -12.87
C ARG A 38 -0.18 1.65 -12.24
N PHE A 39 -0.65 0.59 -11.61
CA PHE A 39 0.15 -0.43 -10.94
C PHE A 39 0.11 -1.73 -11.73
N ALA A 40 1.27 -2.39 -11.83
CA ALA A 40 1.39 -3.71 -12.40
C ALA A 40 1.61 -4.75 -11.31
N PHE A 41 1.08 -5.95 -11.50
CA PHE A 41 1.22 -7.04 -10.54
C PHE A 41 1.77 -8.29 -11.22
N THR A 42 2.74 -8.94 -10.61
CA THR A 42 3.06 -10.32 -10.90
C THR A 42 3.50 -11.06 -9.64
N LEU A 43 3.53 -12.38 -9.72
CA LEU A 43 4.01 -13.24 -8.66
C LEU A 43 5.32 -13.89 -9.12
N GLU A 44 6.37 -13.75 -8.33
CA GLU A 44 7.63 -14.46 -8.50
C GLU A 44 7.88 -15.32 -7.24
N GLY A 45 7.68 -16.63 -7.37
CA GLY A 45 7.65 -17.54 -6.22
C GLY A 45 6.57 -17.15 -5.23
N SER A 46 6.96 -16.74 -4.01
CA SER A 46 6.05 -16.22 -2.98
C SER A 46 6.03 -14.69 -2.88
N THR A 47 6.68 -13.98 -3.81
CA THR A 47 6.82 -12.53 -3.77
C THR A 47 5.93 -11.88 -4.82
N ILE A 48 5.05 -10.99 -4.37
CA ILE A 48 4.27 -10.11 -5.23
C ILE A 48 5.18 -8.98 -5.66
N LEU A 49 5.50 -8.92 -6.95
CA LEU A 49 6.15 -7.76 -7.54
C LEU A 49 5.09 -6.71 -7.83
N LEU A 50 5.22 -5.57 -7.14
CA LEU A 50 4.37 -4.40 -7.32
C LEU A 50 5.09 -3.40 -8.22
N GLY A 51 4.75 -3.42 -9.51
CA GLY A 51 5.32 -2.53 -10.50
C GLY A 51 4.73 -1.13 -10.42
N THR A 52 5.59 -0.12 -10.36
CA THR A 52 5.18 1.29 -10.42
C THR A 52 5.96 2.10 -11.44
N GLN A 53 5.30 3.11 -12.00
CA GLN A 53 5.93 4.10 -12.86
C GLN A 53 6.66 5.18 -12.02
N PRO A 54 7.55 5.99 -12.62
CA PRO A 54 8.36 6.96 -11.88
C PRO A 54 7.57 7.91 -10.97
N PHE A 55 6.34 8.28 -11.35
CA PHE A 55 5.51 9.18 -10.56
C PHE A 55 5.04 8.54 -9.25
N GLU A 56 4.61 7.29 -9.28
CA GLU A 56 4.22 6.51 -8.11
C GLU A 56 5.44 6.08 -7.28
N ALA A 57 6.54 5.73 -7.95
CA ALA A 57 7.79 5.32 -7.29
C ALA A 57 8.32 6.40 -6.33
N ALA A 58 8.13 7.68 -6.66
CA ALA A 58 8.63 8.82 -5.88
C ALA A 58 8.15 8.83 -4.41
N TRP A 59 6.91 8.40 -4.16
CA TRP A 59 6.40 8.27 -2.79
C TRP A 59 6.54 6.85 -2.26
N MET A 60 6.33 5.83 -3.10
CA MET A 60 6.34 4.44 -2.68
C MET A 60 7.71 3.97 -2.15
N ALA A 61 8.81 4.46 -2.74
CA ALA A 61 10.16 4.00 -2.38
C ALA A 61 10.59 4.34 -0.95
N HIS A 62 9.96 5.35 -0.35
CA HIS A 62 10.32 5.87 0.96
C HIS A 62 9.15 5.82 1.96
N MET A 63 8.01 5.27 1.55
CA MET A 63 6.86 5.12 2.40
C MET A 63 7.08 3.90 3.32
N PRO A 64 6.93 4.05 4.65
CA PRO A 64 7.24 2.99 5.60
C PRO A 64 6.06 2.02 5.70
N PHE A 65 5.86 1.20 4.68
CA PHE A 65 4.83 0.16 4.72
C PHE A 65 5.22 -0.94 5.71
N ASP A 66 4.30 -1.28 6.60
CA ASP A 66 4.51 -2.34 7.58
C ASP A 66 4.05 -3.70 7.06
N CYS A 67 2.99 -3.70 6.26
CA CYS A 67 2.40 -4.91 5.71
C CYS A 67 1.44 -4.59 4.57
N ALA A 68 1.04 -5.64 3.86
CA ALA A 68 -0.11 -5.61 2.97
C ALA A 68 -1.17 -6.63 3.37
N TYR A 69 -2.41 -6.39 2.95
CA TYR A 69 -3.50 -7.35 3.01
C TYR A 69 -4.05 -7.55 1.60
N LEU A 70 -4.39 -8.78 1.25
CA LEU A 70 -4.96 -9.10 -0.06
C LEU A 70 -6.37 -9.67 0.10
N SER A 71 -7.33 -9.02 -0.55
CA SER A 71 -8.73 -9.48 -0.65
C SER A 71 -9.25 -9.21 -2.08
N ASP A 72 -10.21 -8.31 -2.24
CA ASP A 72 -10.60 -7.74 -3.54
C ASP A 72 -9.55 -6.78 -4.10
N ARG A 73 -8.73 -6.23 -3.21
CA ARG A 73 -7.67 -5.25 -3.45
C ARG A 73 -6.40 -5.68 -2.72
N LEU A 74 -5.27 -5.20 -3.21
CA LEU A 74 -4.03 -5.19 -2.44
C LEU A 74 -3.99 -3.90 -1.62
N TYR A 75 -4.16 -4.03 -0.30
CA TYR A 75 -4.12 -2.93 0.65
C TYR A 75 -2.71 -2.77 1.20
N LEU A 76 -2.04 -1.68 0.86
CA LEU A 76 -0.71 -1.34 1.38
C LEU A 76 -0.88 -0.51 2.65
N CYS A 77 -0.27 -0.94 3.76
CA CYS A 77 -0.57 -0.37 5.08
C CYS A 77 0.66 0.31 5.66
N VAL A 78 0.44 1.53 6.15
CA VAL A 78 1.38 2.26 7.00
C VAL A 78 0.70 2.43 8.34
N THR A 79 1.23 1.79 9.37
CA THR A 79 0.94 2.13 10.75
C THR A 79 1.54 3.51 10.99
N GLY A 80 0.74 4.41 11.57
CA GLY A 80 1.05 5.85 11.60
C GLY A 80 2.50 6.14 11.99
N VAL A 81 3.12 7.18 11.47
CA VAL A 81 4.51 7.51 11.87
C VAL A 81 4.45 8.70 12.80
N SER A 82 5.01 8.54 14.01
CA SER A 82 5.24 9.64 14.93
C SER A 82 6.72 10.02 14.79
N LEU A 83 6.99 11.22 14.31
CA LEU A 83 8.36 11.75 14.25
C LEU A 83 8.36 13.13 14.91
N MET A 84 9.03 13.24 16.06
CA MET A 84 9.03 14.45 16.90
C MET A 84 7.59 14.88 17.24
N GLU A 85 7.15 16.08 16.83
CA GLU A 85 5.81 16.61 17.09
C GLU A 85 4.78 16.24 16.00
N VAL A 86 5.24 15.67 14.87
CA VAL A 86 4.35 15.38 13.74
C VAL A 86 3.83 13.95 13.83
N HIS A 87 2.50 13.85 13.92
CA HIS A 87 1.77 12.59 13.98
C HIS A 87 1.07 12.33 12.65
N PHE A 88 1.54 11.33 11.92
CA PHE A 88 0.84 10.84 10.74
C PHE A 88 -0.13 9.73 11.16
N PRO A 89 -1.43 9.86 10.85
CA PRO A 89 -2.37 8.80 11.14
C PRO A 89 -2.00 7.54 10.34
N PRO A 90 -2.36 6.35 10.85
CA PRO A 90 -2.35 5.14 10.03
C PRO A 90 -3.11 5.39 8.74
N ILE A 91 -2.60 4.83 7.64
CA ILE A 91 -3.22 4.93 6.33
C ILE A 91 -3.05 3.61 5.59
N ALA A 92 -4.10 3.20 4.89
CA ALA A 92 -4.02 2.10 3.95
C ALA A 92 -4.47 2.53 2.56
N LEU A 93 -3.75 2.06 1.54
CA LEU A 93 -4.08 2.29 0.13
C LEU A 93 -4.52 0.97 -0.51
N GLY A 94 -5.79 0.86 -0.90
CA GLY A 94 -6.35 -0.28 -1.60
C GLY A 94 -6.25 -0.14 -3.11
N ILE A 95 -5.39 -0.94 -3.74
CA ILE A 95 -5.21 -1.02 -5.19
C ILE A 95 -6.04 -2.18 -5.74
N HIS A 96 -6.92 -1.89 -6.71
CA HIS A 96 -7.79 -2.91 -7.29
C HIS A 96 -6.98 -3.94 -8.09
N VAL A 97 -7.25 -5.23 -7.82
CA VAL A 97 -6.69 -6.34 -8.58
C VAL A 97 -7.79 -6.89 -9.50
N ALA A 98 -7.67 -6.60 -10.79
CA ALA A 98 -8.66 -7.01 -11.78
C ALA A 98 -8.63 -8.53 -12.01
N GLY A 99 -9.81 -9.15 -12.04
CA GLY A 99 -9.99 -10.57 -12.34
C GLY A 99 -9.84 -11.50 -11.14
N ALA A 100 -10.65 -12.56 -11.10
CA ALA A 100 -10.57 -13.57 -10.04
C ALA A 100 -9.30 -14.42 -10.16
N GLU A 101 -8.86 -14.73 -11.38
CA GLU A 101 -7.65 -15.52 -11.64
C GLU A 101 -6.40 -14.82 -11.10
N LYS A 102 -6.21 -13.53 -11.43
CA LYS A 102 -5.07 -12.75 -10.95
C LYS A 102 -5.05 -12.64 -9.43
N ARG A 103 -6.22 -12.44 -8.80
CA ARG A 103 -6.35 -12.48 -7.34
C ARG A 103 -6.00 -13.84 -6.76
N GLY A 104 -6.45 -14.93 -7.39
CA GLY A 104 -6.07 -16.29 -7.04
C GLY A 104 -4.57 -16.50 -7.09
N GLN A 105 -3.89 -16.05 -8.15
CA GLN A 105 -2.43 -16.09 -8.23
C GLN A 105 -1.77 -15.28 -7.09
N LEU A 106 -2.15 -14.02 -6.91
CA LEU A 106 -1.55 -13.16 -5.89
C LEU A 106 -1.81 -13.64 -4.45
N SER A 107 -2.87 -14.42 -4.21
CA SER A 107 -3.20 -14.98 -2.88
C SER A 107 -2.12 -15.91 -2.33
N GLN A 108 -1.26 -16.43 -3.20
CA GLN A 108 -0.10 -17.25 -2.81
C GLN A 108 1.08 -16.38 -2.31
N GLY A 109 1.02 -15.07 -2.55
CA GLY A 109 2.03 -14.11 -2.11
C GLY A 109 2.13 -14.01 -0.59
N ARG A 110 3.36 -14.02 -0.10
CA ARG A 110 3.73 -13.81 1.31
C ARG A 110 4.48 -12.51 1.54
N PHE A 111 5.01 -11.91 0.47
CA PHE A 111 5.79 -10.69 0.53
C PHE A 111 5.44 -9.78 -0.65
N VAL A 112 5.50 -8.48 -0.47
CA VAL A 112 5.36 -7.49 -1.54
C VAL A 112 6.70 -6.80 -1.72
N GLN A 113 7.20 -6.79 -2.95
CA GLN A 113 8.40 -6.07 -3.34
C GLN A 113 8.04 -5.02 -4.41
N PRO A 114 8.12 -3.72 -4.08
CA PRO A 114 8.01 -2.67 -5.06
C PRO A 114 9.17 -2.70 -6.07
N VAL A 115 8.83 -2.56 -7.35
CA VAL A 115 9.79 -2.51 -8.47
C VAL A 115 9.41 -1.38 -9.43
N GLY A 116 10.41 -0.73 -10.03
CA GLY A 116 10.16 0.24 -11.09
C GLY A 116 9.75 -0.48 -12.38
N VAL A 117 8.81 0.06 -13.14
CA VAL A 117 8.44 -0.46 -14.45
C VAL A 117 8.33 0.64 -15.49
N GLU A 118 8.69 0.30 -16.73
CA GLU A 118 8.43 1.14 -17.90
C GLU A 118 7.24 0.56 -18.66
N VAL A 119 6.26 1.40 -18.97
CA VAL A 119 5.05 1.01 -19.67
C VAL A 119 4.98 1.74 -21.00
N GLN A 120 4.80 1.01 -22.09
CA GLN A 120 4.56 1.55 -23.42
C GLN A 120 3.34 0.85 -24.02
N ASN A 121 2.42 1.63 -24.60
CA ASN A 121 1.19 1.11 -25.21
C ASN A 121 0.35 0.20 -24.28
N GLY A 122 0.34 0.49 -22.97
CA GLY A 122 -0.40 -0.29 -21.98
C GLY A 122 0.27 -1.60 -21.56
N ALA A 123 1.47 -1.91 -22.05
CA ALA A 123 2.23 -3.09 -21.67
C ALA A 123 3.52 -2.71 -20.93
N VAL A 124 3.90 -3.52 -19.94
CA VAL A 124 5.20 -3.41 -19.28
C VAL A 124 6.28 -3.85 -20.26
N THR A 125 7.25 -2.97 -20.52
CA THR A 125 8.35 -3.19 -21.48
C THR A 125 9.69 -3.37 -20.81
N ALA A 126 9.87 -2.82 -19.60
CA ALA A 126 11.05 -3.05 -18.78
C ALA A 126 10.66 -3.12 -17.30
N VAL A 127 11.38 -3.97 -16.55
CA VAL A 127 11.29 -4.05 -15.09
C VAL A 127 12.66 -3.63 -14.54
N GLY A 128 12.65 -2.57 -13.74
CA GLY A 128 13.83 -2.01 -13.08
C GLY A 128 14.18 -2.76 -11.80
N ARG A 129 15.10 -2.18 -11.03
CA ARG A 129 15.52 -2.75 -9.75
C ARG A 129 14.42 -2.61 -8.70
N PRO A 130 14.31 -3.58 -7.77
CA PRO A 130 13.55 -3.41 -6.55
C PRO A 130 14.01 -2.18 -5.78
N TYR A 131 13.07 -1.51 -5.11
CA TYR A 131 13.38 -0.42 -4.20
C TYR A 131 12.63 -0.57 -2.88
N GLY A 132 13.20 0.00 -1.81
CA GLY A 132 12.76 -0.27 -0.45
C GLY A 132 13.04 -1.72 -0.02
N LEU A 133 12.67 -2.06 1.22
CA LEU A 133 12.91 -3.39 1.79
C LEU A 133 11.81 -4.41 1.47
N GLY A 134 10.70 -3.97 0.85
CA GLY A 134 9.48 -4.76 0.74
C GLY A 134 8.81 -4.96 2.10
N PHE A 135 7.67 -5.65 2.11
CA PHE A 135 6.86 -5.84 3.31
C PHE A 135 5.98 -7.10 3.23
N PRO A 136 5.66 -7.74 4.37
CA PRO A 136 4.91 -9.00 4.39
C PRO A 136 3.44 -8.82 4.00
N VAL A 137 2.87 -9.85 3.40
CA VAL A 137 1.41 -9.98 3.19
C VAL A 137 0.81 -10.72 4.37
N ARG A 138 -0.08 -10.06 5.10
CA ARG A 138 -0.87 -10.63 6.19
C ARG A 138 -2.17 -11.22 5.64
N GLN A 139 -2.61 -12.30 6.28
CA GLN A 139 -3.89 -12.94 5.99
C GLN A 139 -5.00 -12.31 6.84
N GLY A 140 -6.23 -12.31 6.33
CA GLY A 140 -7.41 -11.78 7.03
C GLY A 140 -7.90 -10.43 6.50
N GLU A 141 -8.89 -9.85 7.17
CA GLU A 141 -9.49 -8.57 6.78
C GLU A 141 -8.64 -7.36 7.21
N ILE A 142 -8.49 -6.41 6.28
CA ILE A 142 -7.73 -5.18 6.49
C ILE A 142 -8.28 -4.32 7.64
N THR A 143 -9.61 -4.26 7.78
CA THR A 143 -10.30 -3.47 8.81
C THR A 143 -9.93 -3.96 10.21
N SER A 144 -10.00 -5.27 10.44
CA SER A 144 -9.56 -5.90 11.70
C SER A 144 -8.05 -5.70 11.92
N GLY A 145 -7.24 -5.88 10.88
CA GLY A 145 -5.78 -5.71 10.95
C GLY A 145 -5.33 -4.29 11.31
N LEU A 146 -5.99 -3.26 10.76
CA LEU A 146 -5.72 -1.86 11.10
C LEU A 146 -6.19 -1.49 12.51
N LEU A 147 -7.34 -2.01 12.95
CA LEU A 147 -7.84 -1.83 14.31
C LEU A 147 -6.87 -2.45 15.34
N GLU A 148 -6.42 -3.67 15.09
CA GLU A 148 -5.44 -4.36 15.94
C GLU A 148 -4.10 -3.63 15.98
N ALA A 149 -3.59 -3.18 14.82
CA ALA A 149 -2.34 -2.42 14.76
C ALA A 149 -2.43 -1.08 15.51
N THR A 150 -3.58 -0.39 15.40
CA THR A 150 -3.85 0.85 16.14
C THR A 150 -3.93 0.58 17.65
N ALA A 151 -4.64 -0.47 18.07
CA ALA A 151 -4.77 -0.86 19.47
C ALA A 151 -3.45 -1.36 20.08
N ALA A 152 -2.63 -2.10 19.32
CA ALA A 152 -1.30 -2.53 19.75
C ALA A 152 -0.37 -1.33 19.99
N ARG A 153 -0.44 -0.32 19.12
CA ARG A 153 0.34 0.92 19.28
C ARG A 153 -0.09 1.74 20.49
N MET A 154 -1.39 1.88 20.73
CA MET A 154 -1.90 2.56 21.93
C MET A 154 -1.37 1.88 23.20
N ARG A 155 -1.40 0.55 23.23
CA ARG A 155 -0.84 -0.23 24.35
C ARG A 155 0.67 -0.05 24.52
N SER A 156 1.45 0.00 23.42
CA SER A 156 2.90 0.23 23.51
C SER A 156 3.24 1.65 23.98
N GLN A 157 2.46 2.65 23.58
CA GLN A 157 2.64 4.03 24.04
C GLN A 157 2.31 4.18 25.53
N ASP A 158 1.26 3.51 26.02
CA ASP A 158 0.98 3.51 27.46
C ASP A 158 2.06 2.78 28.26
N MET A 159 2.59 1.65 27.77
CA MET A 159 3.70 0.97 28.45
C MET A 159 4.98 1.82 28.50
N SER A 160 5.25 2.62 27.47
CA SER A 160 6.41 3.54 27.46
C SER A 160 6.28 4.73 28.44
N ARG A 161 5.11 4.93 29.05
CA ARG A 161 4.92 5.93 30.13
C ARG A 161 5.28 5.38 31.51
N PHE A 162 5.51 4.08 31.64
CA PHE A 162 5.84 3.40 32.89
C PHE A 162 7.33 2.99 33.00
N PHE A 163 8.15 3.35 32.02
CA PHE A 163 9.60 3.11 32.00
C PHE A 163 10.36 4.41 31.73
#